data_AF-A0A7C8LQ05-F1
#
_entry.id   AF-A0A7C8LQ05-F1
#
_cell.length_a   1.000
_cell.length_b   1.000
_cell.length_c   1.000
_cell.angle_alpha   90.00
_cell.angle_beta   90.00
_cell.angle_gamma   90.00
#
_symmetry.space_group_name_H-M   'P 1'
#
loop_
_entity.id
_entity.type
_entity.pdbx_description
1 polymer ?
#
loop_
_entity_poly.entity_id
_entity_poly.type
_entity_poly.pdbx_seq_one_letter_code
_entity_poly.pdbx_strand_id
1 'polypeptide(L)'
;MTNILTSQQLSDELNKLKSLINDFDYSELRNVTFLNLESLYTYISEVEDNPFQRQYEALQASLDILEPYIPFAIGERAREFLILASQMTTDEEIEALKQDYLERMRLDFVNTIRMIQSEEEWKYLTQICETIRQSKESQMMYQY
;
A
#
# COMPACT_ATOMS: atom_id res chain seq x y z
N MET A 1 -22.41 1.50 -1.25
CA MET A 1 -22.15 1.18 0.17
C MET A 1 -20.69 0.78 0.25
N THR A 2 -19.84 1.62 0.79
CA THR A 2 -18.44 1.25 1.09
C THR A 2 -18.48 0.28 2.26
N ASN A 3 -18.38 -1.02 1.98
CA ASN A 3 -18.29 -2.03 3.02
C ASN A 3 -16.97 -1.82 3.77
N ILE A 4 -17.05 -1.21 4.96
CA ILE A 4 -15.93 -1.12 5.88
C ILE A 4 -15.50 -2.55 6.24
N LEU A 5 -14.20 -2.83 6.17
CA LEU A 5 -13.66 -4.12 6.58
C LEU A 5 -13.96 -4.37 8.06
N THR A 6 -14.26 -5.62 8.40
CA THR A 6 -14.19 -6.07 9.79
C THR A 6 -12.74 -6.08 10.26
N SER A 7 -12.52 -6.07 11.58
CA SER A 7 -11.16 -6.14 12.15
C SER A 7 -10.41 -7.40 11.69
N GLN A 8 -11.10 -8.54 11.57
CA GLN A 8 -10.53 -9.77 11.05
C GLN A 8 -10.10 -9.62 9.59
N GLN A 9 -10.97 -9.09 8.73
CA GLN A 9 -10.65 -8.88 7.31
C GLN A 9 -9.47 -7.91 7.12
N LEU A 10 -9.41 -6.84 7.92
CA LEU A 10 -8.27 -5.91 7.89
C LEU A 10 -6.98 -6.64 8.27
N SER A 11 -6.99 -7.41 9.36
CA SER A 11 -5.81 -8.17 9.80
C SER A 11 -5.38 -9.20 8.75
N ASP A 12 -6.32 -9.89 8.12
CA ASP A 12 -6.02 -10.90 7.10
C ASP A 12 -5.39 -10.27 5.86
N GLU A 13 -5.93 -9.14 5.38
CA GLU A 13 -5.37 -8.42 4.24
C GLU A 13 -4.01 -7.80 4.55
N LEU A 14 -3.79 -7.27 5.77
CA LEU A 14 -2.47 -6.78 6.19
C LEU A 14 -1.42 -7.91 6.25
N ASN A 15 -1.78 -9.06 6.81
CA ASN A 15 -0.88 -10.21 6.88
C ASN A 15 -0.58 -10.78 5.48
N LYS A 16 -1.58 -10.82 4.60
CA LYS A 16 -1.41 -11.17 3.19
C LYS A 16 -0.48 -10.21 2.48
N LEU A 17 -0.65 -8.89 2.66
CA LEU A 17 0.25 -7.89 2.10
C LEU A 17 1.69 -8.08 2.60
N LYS A 18 1.88 -8.29 3.91
CA LYS A 18 3.20 -8.57 4.51
C LYS A 18 3.86 -9.79 3.87
N SER A 19 3.11 -10.87 3.68
CA SER A 19 3.63 -12.08 3.02
C SER A 19 3.95 -11.83 1.55
N LEU A 20 3.08 -11.15 0.79
CA LEU A 20 3.35 -10.78 -0.60
C LEU A 20 4.64 -9.96 -0.77
N ILE A 21 4.93 -9.09 0.20
CA ILE A 21 6.13 -8.25 0.20
C ILE A 21 7.40 -9.05 0.54
N ASN A 22 7.32 -9.97 1.51
CA ASN A 22 8.50 -10.65 2.07
C ASN A 22 8.80 -12.01 1.44
N ASP A 23 7.77 -12.70 0.93
CA ASP A 23 7.83 -14.11 0.53
C ASP A 23 7.66 -14.27 -0.99
N PHE A 24 8.54 -13.64 -1.77
CA PHE A 24 8.52 -13.85 -3.23
C PHE A 24 8.91 -15.29 -3.59
N ASP A 25 8.08 -15.95 -4.39
CA ASP A 25 8.40 -17.29 -4.88
C ASP A 25 9.35 -17.25 -6.09
N TYR A 26 10.62 -17.52 -5.84
CA TYR A 26 11.65 -17.65 -6.88
C TYR A 26 11.64 -19.01 -7.59
N SER A 27 10.73 -19.93 -7.26
CA SER A 27 10.71 -21.29 -7.83
C SER A 27 10.59 -21.31 -9.36
N GLU A 28 9.86 -20.36 -9.92
CA GLU A 28 9.65 -20.21 -11.35
C GLU A 28 10.88 -19.67 -12.10
N LEU A 29 11.81 -19.03 -11.39
CA LEU A 29 13.03 -18.47 -11.95
C LEU A 29 14.21 -19.46 -11.91
N ARG A 30 14.02 -20.69 -11.41
CA ARG A 30 15.09 -21.69 -11.22
C ARG A 30 15.86 -22.04 -12.50
N ASN A 31 15.24 -21.89 -13.67
CA ASN A 31 15.84 -22.18 -14.97
C ASN A 31 16.22 -20.91 -15.77
N VAL A 32 16.14 -19.73 -15.15
CA VAL A 32 16.43 -18.45 -15.78
C VAL A 32 17.73 -17.89 -15.18
N THR A 33 18.67 -17.50 -16.03
CA THR A 33 19.89 -16.81 -15.61
C THR A 33 19.94 -15.45 -16.29
N PHE A 34 19.89 -14.38 -15.50
CA PHE A 34 20.07 -13.02 -16.00
C PHE A 34 21.55 -12.70 -16.10
N LEU A 35 22.01 -12.33 -17.30
CA LEU A 35 23.42 -12.04 -17.57
C LEU A 35 23.84 -10.66 -17.05
N ASN A 36 22.88 -9.74 -17.02
CA ASN A 36 23.03 -8.37 -16.52
C ASN A 36 21.64 -7.80 -16.14
N LEU A 37 21.64 -6.59 -15.58
CA LEU A 37 20.41 -5.93 -15.16
C LEU A 37 19.47 -5.61 -16.33
N GLU A 38 20.04 -5.28 -17.49
CA GLU A 38 19.27 -5.04 -18.73
C GLU A 38 18.46 -6.28 -19.12
N SER A 39 19.06 -7.48 -19.08
CA SER A 39 18.38 -8.74 -19.38
C SER A 39 17.25 -9.06 -18.40
N LEU A 40 17.36 -8.63 -17.14
CA LEU A 40 16.25 -8.72 -16.18
C LEU A 40 15.12 -7.77 -16.55
N TYR A 41 15.43 -6.51 -16.89
CA TYR A 41 14.40 -5.55 -17.29
C TYR A 41 13.69 -5.97 -18.58
N THR A 42 14.44 -6.45 -19.58
CA THR A 42 13.86 -7.01 -20.80
C THR A 42 12.93 -8.18 -20.50
N TYR A 43 13.33 -9.09 -19.61
CA TYR A 43 12.46 -10.20 -19.19
C TYR A 43 11.17 -9.69 -18.55
N ILE A 44 11.25 -8.73 -17.64
CA ILE A 44 10.08 -8.15 -16.97
C ILE A 44 9.15 -7.46 -17.97
N SER A 45 9.68 -6.80 -19.00
CA SER A 45 8.88 -6.05 -19.98
C SER A 45 8.31 -6.89 -21.11
N GLU A 46 8.99 -7.96 -21.54
CA GLU A 46 8.64 -8.71 -22.74
C GLU A 46 7.98 -10.07 -22.45
N VAL A 47 8.22 -10.64 -21.26
CA VAL A 47 7.59 -11.91 -20.89
C VAL A 47 6.29 -11.62 -20.15
N GLU A 48 5.18 -11.84 -20.83
CA GLU A 48 3.84 -11.74 -20.22
C GLU A 48 3.67 -12.80 -19.13
N ASP A 49 2.87 -12.47 -18.11
CA ASP A 49 2.56 -13.36 -16.99
C ASP A 49 3.84 -13.91 -16.33
N ASN A 50 4.83 -13.04 -16.13
CA ASN A 50 6.03 -13.37 -15.38
C ASN A 50 5.78 -13.22 -13.86
N PRO A 51 6.58 -13.90 -13.00
CA PRO A 51 6.33 -13.89 -11.56
C PRO A 51 6.43 -12.50 -10.93
N PHE A 52 7.25 -11.59 -11.48
CA PHE A 52 7.33 -10.21 -10.99
C PHE A 52 6.05 -9.43 -11.30
N GLN A 53 5.50 -9.60 -12.50
CA GLN A 53 4.24 -8.98 -12.90
C GLN A 53 3.09 -9.47 -12.00
N ARG A 54 2.95 -10.79 -11.81
CA ARG A 54 1.91 -11.36 -10.94
C ARG A 54 2.03 -10.86 -9.49
N GLN A 55 3.25 -10.80 -8.96
CA GLN A 55 3.45 -10.26 -7.61
C GLN A 55 3.06 -8.78 -7.54
N TYR A 56 3.47 -7.98 -8.52
CA TYR A 56 3.11 -6.56 -8.59
C TYR A 56 1.61 -6.36 -8.64
N GLU A 57 0.89 -7.11 -9.47
CA GLU A 57 -0.57 -7.07 -9.57
C GLU A 57 -1.25 -7.49 -8.26
N ALA A 58 -0.75 -8.55 -7.60
CA ALA A 58 -1.25 -9.00 -6.31
C ALA A 58 -1.03 -7.95 -5.20
N LEU A 59 0.13 -7.27 -5.22
CA LEU A 59 0.43 -6.17 -4.31
C LEU A 59 -0.53 -5.00 -4.53
N GLN A 60 -0.75 -4.58 -5.79
CA GLN A 60 -1.69 -3.49 -6.11
C GLN A 60 -3.10 -3.84 -5.66
N ALA A 61 -3.59 -5.04 -5.96
CA ALA A 61 -4.92 -5.47 -5.54
C ALA A 61 -5.10 -5.47 -4.01
N SER A 62 -4.06 -5.84 -3.26
CA SER A 62 -4.09 -5.77 -1.80
C SER A 62 -4.07 -4.32 -1.29
N LEU A 63 -3.25 -3.46 -1.91
CA LEU A 63 -3.19 -2.03 -1.59
C LEU A 63 -4.50 -1.30 -1.91
N ASP A 64 -5.21 -1.66 -3.00
CA ASP A 64 -6.52 -1.09 -3.33
C ASP A 64 -7.55 -1.34 -2.23
N ILE A 65 -7.50 -2.52 -1.59
CA ILE A 65 -8.38 -2.88 -0.47
C ILE A 65 -7.96 -2.13 0.80
N LEU A 66 -6.66 -2.03 1.04
CA LEU A 66 -6.10 -1.50 2.27
C LEU A 66 -5.99 0.03 2.30
N GLU A 67 -5.96 0.69 1.14
CA GLU A 67 -5.75 2.13 0.97
C GLU A 67 -6.54 2.99 1.96
N PRO A 68 -7.86 2.75 2.20
CA PRO A 68 -8.62 3.58 3.13
C PRO A 68 -8.09 3.50 4.58
N TYR A 69 -7.38 2.45 4.92
CA TYR A 69 -6.90 2.14 6.26
C TYR A 69 -5.39 2.36 6.42
N ILE A 70 -4.70 2.74 5.34
CA ILE A 70 -3.29 3.08 5.39
C ILE A 70 -3.12 4.39 6.18
N PRO A 71 -2.22 4.44 7.17
CA PRO A 71 -1.90 5.70 7.84
C PRO A 71 -1.32 6.68 6.84
N PHE A 72 -2.04 7.77 6.60
CA PHE A 72 -1.47 8.93 5.91
C PHE A 72 -0.24 9.37 6.71
N ALA A 73 0.92 9.40 6.06
CA ALA A 73 2.23 9.55 6.68
C ALA A 73 2.20 10.62 7.78
N ILE A 74 2.27 10.17 9.04
CA ILE A 74 2.28 11.05 10.21
C ILE A 74 3.62 11.78 10.21
N GLY A 75 3.59 13.12 10.13
CA GLY A 75 4.79 13.96 10.16
C GLY A 75 4.92 14.90 8.96
N GLU A 76 6.10 14.88 8.32
CA GLU A 76 6.53 15.87 7.33
C GLU A 76 5.68 15.86 6.05
N ARG A 77 5.25 14.68 5.58
CA ARG A 77 4.42 14.56 4.37
C ARG A 77 2.98 15.04 4.56
N ALA A 78 2.38 14.78 5.72
CA ALA A 78 1.08 15.37 6.05
C ALA A 78 1.14 16.90 6.08
N ARG A 79 2.24 17.45 6.61
CA ARG A 79 2.49 18.90 6.62
C ARG A 79 2.68 19.44 5.20
N GLU A 80 3.48 18.77 4.37
CA GLU A 80 3.72 19.16 2.98
C GLU A 80 2.42 19.14 2.16
N PHE A 81 1.61 18.09 2.30
CA PHE A 81 0.28 18.01 1.69
C PHE A 81 -0.60 19.20 2.08
N LEU A 82 -0.68 19.53 3.39
CA LEU A 82 -1.49 20.65 3.87
C LEU A 82 -0.98 22.01 3.34
N ILE A 83 0.34 22.20 3.23
CA ILE A 83 0.93 23.42 2.66
C ILE A 83 0.55 23.54 1.19
N LEU A 84 0.74 22.48 0.40
CA LEU A 84 0.39 22.48 -1.02
C LEU A 84 -1.11 22.66 -1.24
N ALA A 85 -1.94 21.93 -0.48
CA ALA A 85 -3.39 22.06 -0.55
C ALA A 85 -3.87 23.48 -0.22
N SER A 86 -3.20 24.18 0.71
CA SER A 86 -3.53 25.58 1.04
C SER A 86 -3.21 26.59 -0.08
N GLN A 87 -2.40 26.19 -1.06
CA GLN A 87 -2.01 27.00 -2.20
C GLN A 87 -2.87 26.71 -3.43
N MET A 88 -3.65 25.62 -3.41
CA MET A 88 -4.56 25.26 -4.50
C MET A 88 -5.84 26.09 -4.41
N THR A 89 -6.41 26.41 -5.57
CA THR A 89 -7.56 27.32 -5.68
C THR A 89 -8.80 26.66 -6.26
N THR A 90 -8.64 25.48 -6.83
CA THR A 90 -9.73 24.70 -7.44
C THR A 90 -9.81 23.31 -6.83
N ASP A 91 -11.02 22.73 -6.85
CA ASP A 91 -11.22 21.35 -6.39
C ASP A 91 -10.47 20.35 -7.26
N GLU A 92 -10.31 20.61 -8.56
CA GLU A 92 -9.55 19.77 -9.49
C GLU A 92 -8.06 19.70 -9.13
N GLU A 93 -7.45 20.82 -8.73
CA GLU A 93 -6.07 20.87 -8.25
C GLU A 93 -5.88 20.09 -6.94
N ILE A 94 -6.87 20.16 -6.05
CA ILE A 94 -6.86 19.41 -4.78
C ILE A 94 -7.00 17.91 -5.04
N GLU A 95 -7.85 17.49 -5.97
CA GLU A 95 -7.98 16.08 -6.33
C GLU A 95 -6.73 15.52 -7.02
N ALA A 96 -6.10 16.30 -7.92
CA ALA A 96 -4.82 15.90 -8.51
C ALA A 96 -3.73 15.73 -7.43
N LEU A 97 -3.64 16.67 -6.48
CA LEU A 97 -2.72 16.57 -5.35
C LEU A 97 -2.97 15.34 -4.47
N LYS A 98 -4.25 14.98 -4.24
CA LYS A 98 -4.59 13.75 -3.50
C LYS A 98 -4.10 12.50 -4.21
N GLN A 99 -4.28 12.40 -5.52
CA GLN A 99 -3.83 11.24 -6.30
C GLN A 99 -2.30 11.08 -6.23
N ASP A 100 -1.55 12.17 -6.41
CA ASP A 100 -0.09 12.15 -6.31
C ASP A 100 0.40 11.68 -4.92
N TYR A 101 -0.26 12.12 -3.86
CA TYR A 101 0.09 11.73 -2.50
C TYR A 101 -0.33 10.30 -2.16
N LEU A 102 -1.39 9.80 -2.79
CA LEU A 102 -1.89 8.44 -2.62
C LEU A 102 -0.90 7.42 -3.16
N GLU A 103 -0.33 7.64 -4.35
CA GLU A 103 0.74 6.79 -4.89
C GLU A 103 1.96 6.75 -3.96
N ARG A 104 2.39 7.92 -3.48
CA ARG A 104 3.52 8.05 -2.56
C ARG A 104 3.26 7.38 -1.21
N MET A 105 2.03 7.48 -0.70
CA MET A 105 1.60 6.84 0.54
C MET A 105 1.62 5.32 0.43
N ARG A 106 1.13 4.76 -0.69
CA ARG A 106 1.22 3.31 -0.96
C ARG A 106 2.67 2.82 -0.94
N LEU A 107 3.56 3.54 -1.62
CA LEU A 107 4.99 3.21 -1.65
C LEU A 107 5.65 3.26 -0.26
N ASP A 108 5.37 4.30 0.52
CA ASP A 108 5.86 4.44 1.89
C ASP A 108 5.38 3.32 2.80
N PHE A 109 4.11 2.95 2.67
CA PHE A 109 3.52 1.89 3.47
C PHE A 109 4.21 0.55 3.18
N VAL A 110 4.39 0.21 1.90
CA VAL A 110 5.16 -0.97 1.49
C VAL A 110 6.59 -0.93 2.05
N ASN A 111 7.28 0.21 1.95
CA ASN A 111 8.64 0.36 2.47
C ASN A 111 8.68 0.21 4.00
N THR A 112 7.69 0.74 4.71
CA THR A 112 7.58 0.58 6.16
C THR A 112 7.41 -0.89 6.53
N ILE A 113 6.53 -1.62 5.83
CA ILE A 113 6.35 -3.06 6.05
C ILE A 113 7.65 -3.83 5.81
N ARG A 114 8.43 -3.48 4.78
CA ARG A 114 9.75 -4.08 4.50
C ARG A 114 10.78 -3.80 5.60
N MET A 115 10.67 -2.68 6.30
CA MET A 115 11.60 -2.26 7.34
C MET A 115 11.27 -2.83 8.72
N ILE A 116 10.07 -3.39 8.92
CA ILE A 116 9.67 -4.01 10.18
C ILE A 116 10.49 -5.29 10.40
N GLN A 117 11.19 -5.36 11.53
CA GLN A 117 12.06 -6.50 11.87
C GLN A 117 11.53 -7.31 13.06
N SER A 118 10.53 -6.79 13.77
CA SER A 118 9.96 -7.43 14.95
C SER A 118 8.43 -7.58 14.87
N GLU A 119 7.91 -8.59 15.57
CA GLU A 119 6.47 -8.79 15.75
C GLU A 119 5.81 -7.63 16.52
N GLU A 120 6.56 -6.93 17.38
CA GLU A 120 6.06 -5.78 18.12
C GLU A 120 5.80 -4.57 17.20
N GLU A 121 6.74 -4.24 16.32
CA GLU A 121 6.57 -3.21 15.29
C GLU A 121 5.41 -3.55 14.34
N TRP A 122 5.28 -4.82 13.95
CA TRP A 122 4.15 -5.28 13.13
C TRP A 122 2.81 -5.07 13.82
N LYS A 123 2.74 -5.44 15.11
CA LYS A 123 1.54 -5.25 15.93
C LYS A 123 1.20 -3.76 16.05
N TYR A 124 2.18 -2.89 16.23
CA TYR A 124 1.98 -1.45 16.31
C TYR A 124 1.40 -0.88 15.01
N LEU A 125 1.96 -1.24 13.85
CA LEU A 125 1.42 -0.81 12.54
C LEU A 125 -0.02 -1.28 12.34
N THR A 126 -0.31 -2.54 12.69
CA THR A 126 -1.66 -3.12 12.60
C THR A 126 -2.65 -2.38 13.49
N GLN A 127 -2.25 -2.01 14.70
CA GLN A 127 -3.07 -1.22 15.62
C GLN A 127 -3.37 0.19 15.10
N ILE A 128 -2.42 0.83 14.41
CA ILE A 128 -2.67 2.12 13.77
C ILE A 128 -3.73 1.96 12.67
N CYS A 129 -3.60 0.96 11.80
CA CYS A 129 -4.57 0.69 10.74
C CYS A 129 -5.97 0.39 11.30
N GLU A 130 -6.05 -0.39 12.38
CA GLU A 130 -7.31 -0.68 13.09
C GLU A 130 -7.93 0.59 13.70
N THR A 131 -7.11 1.51 14.23
CA THR A 131 -7.59 2.80 14.74
C THR A 131 -8.23 3.64 13.64
N ILE A 132 -7.63 3.64 12.43
CA ILE A 132 -8.18 4.34 11.26
C ILE A 132 -9.50 3.70 10.82
N ARG A 133 -9.55 2.35 10.79
CA ARG A 133 -10.78 1.58 10.49
C ARG A 133 -11.91 1.94 11.45
N GLN A 134 -11.65 1.96 12.75
CA GLN A 134 -12.63 2.34 13.79
C GLN A 134 -13.11 3.78 13.66
N SER A 135 -12.22 4.71 13.30
CA SER A 135 -12.58 6.11 13.04
C SER A 135 -13.59 6.22 11.89
N LYS A 136 -13.33 5.51 10.79
CA LYS A 136 -14.27 5.45 9.64
C LYS A 136 -15.60 4.80 9.99
N GLU A 137 -15.57 3.71 10.75
CA GLU A 137 -16.79 3.03 11.24
C GLU A 137 -17.65 3.97 12.08
N SER A 138 -17.01 4.71 13.00
CA SER A 138 -17.68 5.71 13.84
C SER A 138 -18.28 6.83 13.00
N GLN A 139 -17.55 7.37 12.01
CA GLN A 139 -18.06 8.43 11.12
C GLN A 139 -19.31 8.01 10.35
N MET A 140 -19.39 6.76 9.88
CA MET A 140 -20.60 6.25 9.23
C MET A 140 -21.77 6.12 10.19
N MET A 141 -21.53 5.74 11.46
CA MET A 141 -22.59 5.60 12.46
C MET A 141 -23.21 6.95 12.88
N TYR A 142 -22.47 8.05 12.78
CA TYR A 142 -22.99 9.41 13.06
C TYR A 142 -23.70 10.08 11.87
N GLN A 143 -23.70 9.45 10.69
CA GLN A 143 -24.38 9.97 9.49
C GLN A 143 -25.80 9.40 9.31
N TYR A 144 -26.23 8.51 10.20
CA TYR A 144 -27.60 7.96 10.29
C TYR A 144 -28.28 8.44 11.58
#